data_AF-A0A2T0BNS2-F1
#
_entry.id   AF-A0A2T0BNS2-F1
#
_cell.length_a   1.000
_cell.length_b   1.000
_cell.length_c   1.000
_cell.angle_alpha   90.00
_cell.angle_beta   90.00
_cell.angle_gamma   90.00
#
_symmetry.space_group_name_H-M   'P 1'
#
loop_
_entity.id
_entity.type
_entity.pdbx_description
1 polymer ?
#
loop_
_entity_poly.entity_id
_entity_poly.type
_entity_poly.pdbx_seq_one_letter_code
_entity_poly.pdbx_strand_id
1 'polypeptide(L)'
;MAWYYGTYSCGHEGRVNIIGPMKFREYKKERAFEGMCPDCWEKYKQGEHEKANKEAAEKAKEMELPKLEGTEKQVPWANTIRQKFIDSFIENEITKREFSILEFECSGFRKVVKDISDIKNIAYWCIENVTKAHEWIENQGSVMIAAYFREALKSPEERAKEEAEREEKRQLELEATVFPEKKVTEAVVKIKYTKKKIWACFEKNEDFRLLVKSLGYSWEDGVWERSIGETTGYAEDRAAELGNKLLNAGFPIRIMDEKVRNNAINGIYEQECKRWIKYKPKEDRLVIKWKGYNDNLYSVSKSIPGAYWDSGMCLKVNHYKEVEDFAKLYEFKFTTAARKAIEDHKEKMKEIETINPKEVKEEEPKNGLEEILNSSSDIIEDLKDD
;
A
#
# COMPACT_ATOMS: atom_id res chain seq x y z
N MET A 1 14.99 -39.53 -37.62
CA MET A 1 14.23 -40.10 -36.49
C MET A 1 13.56 -41.37 -36.97
N ALA A 2 13.73 -42.50 -36.28
CA ALA A 2 13.13 -43.77 -36.70
C ALA A 2 11.79 -43.96 -35.98
N TRP A 3 10.71 -43.84 -36.73
CA TRP A 3 9.37 -44.18 -36.30
C TRP A 3 9.13 -45.66 -36.56
N TYR A 4 8.63 -46.35 -35.55
CA TYR A 4 8.25 -47.76 -35.64
C TYR A 4 6.74 -47.87 -35.53
N TYR A 5 6.14 -48.72 -36.35
CA TYR A 5 4.71 -48.97 -36.40
C TYR A 5 4.42 -50.37 -35.87
N GLY A 6 3.30 -50.52 -35.19
CA GLY A 6 2.90 -51.79 -34.58
C GLY A 6 1.50 -51.70 -34.00
N THR A 7 1.03 -52.84 -33.48
CA THR A 7 -0.29 -52.97 -32.87
C THR A 7 -0.12 -53.16 -31.37
N TYR A 8 -0.71 -52.25 -30.59
CA TYR A 8 -0.72 -52.34 -29.13
C TYR A 8 -1.53 -53.54 -28.64
N SER A 9 -1.32 -54.00 -27.40
CA SER A 9 -2.06 -55.15 -26.85
C SER A 9 -3.57 -54.92 -26.72
N CYS A 10 -4.03 -53.66 -26.80
CA CYS A 10 -5.44 -53.30 -26.90
C CYS A 10 -6.03 -53.40 -28.32
N GLY A 11 -5.25 -53.84 -29.32
CA GLY A 11 -5.69 -54.03 -30.70
C GLY A 11 -5.64 -52.80 -31.60
N HIS A 12 -5.18 -51.64 -31.10
CA HIS A 12 -5.06 -50.41 -31.90
C HIS A 12 -3.68 -50.31 -32.55
N GLU A 13 -3.64 -49.86 -33.80
CA GLU A 13 -2.39 -49.53 -34.50
C GLU A 13 -1.85 -48.19 -34.01
N GLY A 14 -0.52 -48.06 -33.96
CA GLY A 14 0.11 -46.78 -33.68
C GLY A 14 1.58 -46.76 -34.01
N ARG A 15 2.22 -45.65 -33.64
CA ARG A 15 3.64 -45.40 -33.92
C ARG A 15 4.38 -44.88 -32.71
N VAL A 16 5.61 -45.35 -32.51
CA VAL A 16 6.50 -44.90 -31.44
C VAL A 16 7.80 -44.38 -32.03
N ASN A 17 8.25 -43.21 -31.55
CA ASN A 17 9.55 -42.67 -31.87
C ASN A 17 10.57 -43.21 -30.86
N ILE A 18 11.47 -44.08 -31.31
CA ILE A 18 12.51 -44.65 -30.43
C ILE A 18 13.79 -43.82 -30.58
N ILE A 19 14.11 -43.09 -29.52
CA ILE A 19 15.29 -42.24 -29.38
C ILE A 19 16.29 -42.91 -28.42
N GLY A 20 17.58 -42.85 -28.75
CA GLY A 20 18.67 -43.34 -27.90
C GLY A 20 19.66 -44.28 -28.60
N PRO A 21 20.59 -44.90 -27.83
CA PRO A 21 21.67 -45.73 -28.35
C PRO A 21 21.16 -46.94 -29.14
N MET A 22 21.82 -47.23 -30.28
CA MET A 22 21.41 -48.27 -31.23
C MET A 22 21.28 -49.67 -30.60
N LYS A 23 22.14 -49.98 -29.62
CA LYS A 23 22.15 -51.28 -28.91
C LYS A 23 20.86 -51.62 -28.16
N PHE A 24 20.04 -50.63 -27.79
CA PHE A 24 18.77 -50.84 -27.10
C PHE A 24 17.55 -50.68 -28.03
N ARG A 25 17.78 -50.41 -29.31
CA ARG A 25 16.72 -50.01 -30.23
C ARG A 25 15.80 -51.18 -30.58
N GLU A 26 16.37 -52.36 -30.84
CA GLU A 26 15.58 -53.56 -31.14
C GLU A 26 14.76 -54.00 -29.92
N TYR A 27 15.39 -54.07 -28.74
CA TYR A 27 14.69 -54.35 -27.47
C TYR A 27 13.53 -53.38 -27.20
N LYS A 28 13.74 -52.06 -27.39
CA LYS A 28 12.68 -51.07 -27.20
C LYS A 28 11.56 -51.21 -28.24
N LYS A 29 11.88 -51.63 -29.46
CA LYS A 29 10.92 -51.84 -30.54
C LYS A 29 10.05 -53.06 -30.27
N GLU A 30 10.64 -54.17 -29.82
CA GLU A 30 9.91 -55.39 -29.42
C GLU A 30 8.91 -55.11 -28.29
N ARG A 31 9.30 -54.25 -27.32
CA ARG A 31 8.46 -53.94 -26.16
C ARG A 31 7.54 -52.73 -26.32
N ALA A 32 7.70 -51.94 -27.39
CA ALA A 32 6.99 -50.66 -27.57
C ALA A 32 5.45 -50.81 -27.64
N PHE A 33 4.98 -52.01 -28.02
CA PHE A 33 3.57 -52.30 -28.26
C PHE A 33 3.01 -53.38 -27.31
N GLU A 34 3.78 -53.84 -26.31
CA GLU A 34 3.30 -54.81 -25.29
C GLU A 34 2.16 -54.24 -24.42
N GLY A 35 2.16 -52.93 -24.19
CA GLY A 35 1.16 -52.23 -23.39
C GLY A 35 -0.08 -51.78 -24.17
N MET A 36 -1.05 -51.22 -23.45
CA MET A 36 -2.17 -50.49 -24.07
C MET A 36 -1.65 -49.26 -24.83
N CYS A 37 -2.36 -48.84 -25.88
CA CYS A 37 -2.04 -47.56 -26.53
C CYS A 37 -2.29 -46.39 -25.55
N PRO A 38 -1.67 -45.21 -25.79
CA PRO A 38 -1.82 -44.04 -24.91
C PRO A 38 -3.29 -43.68 -24.60
N ASP A 39 -4.16 -43.69 -25.62
CA ASP A 39 -5.58 -43.33 -25.46
C ASP A 39 -6.34 -44.35 -24.60
N CYS A 40 -6.07 -45.64 -24.78
CA CYS A 40 -6.67 -46.70 -23.97
C CYS A 40 -6.14 -46.67 -22.53
N TRP A 41 -4.85 -46.38 -22.35
CA TRP A 41 -4.24 -46.23 -21.04
C TRP A 41 -4.81 -45.01 -20.29
N GLU A 42 -5.00 -43.89 -20.98
CA GLU A 42 -5.61 -42.69 -20.39
C GLU A 42 -7.06 -42.96 -19.95
N LYS A 43 -7.86 -43.63 -20.78
CA LYS A 43 -9.23 -44.06 -20.41
C LYS A 43 -9.23 -45.03 -19.23
N TYR A 44 -8.31 -46.00 -19.22
CA TYR A 44 -8.16 -46.93 -18.10
C TYR A 44 -7.80 -46.20 -16.81
N LYS A 45 -6.81 -45.30 -16.84
CA LYS A 45 -6.42 -44.48 -15.70
C LYS A 45 -7.54 -43.58 -15.22
N GLN A 46 -8.28 -42.96 -16.14
CA GLN A 46 -9.44 -42.14 -15.80
C GLN A 46 -10.51 -42.98 -15.09
N GLY A 47 -10.83 -44.18 -15.60
CA GLY A 47 -11.77 -45.09 -14.96
C GLY A 47 -11.33 -45.51 -13.55
N GLU A 48 -10.05 -45.83 -13.38
CA GLU A 48 -9.47 -46.15 -12.06
C GLU A 48 -9.53 -44.95 -11.10
N HIS A 49 -9.23 -43.74 -11.58
CA HIS A 49 -9.34 -42.52 -10.77
C HIS A 49 -10.79 -42.23 -10.38
N GLU A 50 -11.74 -42.37 -11.30
CA GLU A 50 -13.17 -42.18 -11.02
C GLU A 50 -13.68 -43.21 -10.00
N LYS A 51 -13.24 -44.46 -10.11
CA LYS A 51 -13.57 -45.52 -9.15
C LYS A 51 -13.02 -45.20 -7.76
N ALA A 52 -11.71 -44.91 -7.66
CA ALA A 52 -11.07 -44.56 -6.40
C ALA A 52 -11.70 -43.30 -5.75
N ASN A 53 -12.05 -42.30 -6.56
CA ASN A 53 -12.72 -41.08 -6.10
C ASN A 53 -14.11 -41.38 -5.51
N LYS A 54 -14.88 -42.28 -6.15
CA LYS A 54 -16.21 -42.70 -5.65
C LYS A 54 -16.08 -43.48 -4.36
N GLU A 55 -15.19 -44.48 -4.31
CA GLU A 55 -14.94 -45.28 -3.11
C GLU A 55 -14.47 -44.41 -1.93
N ALA A 56 -13.54 -43.49 -2.16
CA ALA A 56 -13.08 -42.58 -1.11
C ALA A 56 -14.17 -41.62 -0.64
N ALA A 57 -15.06 -41.17 -1.53
CA ALA A 57 -16.20 -40.33 -1.15
C ALA A 57 -17.27 -41.11 -0.37
N GLU A 58 -17.46 -42.39 -0.66
CA GLU A 58 -18.35 -43.27 0.10
C GLU A 58 -17.79 -43.56 1.49
N LYS A 59 -16.52 -43.96 1.58
CA LYS A 59 -15.82 -44.16 2.86
C LYS A 59 -15.83 -42.91 3.73
N ALA A 60 -15.61 -41.73 3.13
CA ALA A 60 -15.69 -40.47 3.86
C ALA A 60 -17.09 -40.21 4.46
N LYS A 61 -18.16 -40.65 3.79
CA LYS A 61 -19.53 -40.56 4.34
C LYS A 61 -19.76 -41.59 5.43
N GLU A 62 -19.27 -42.82 5.24
CA GLU A 62 -19.37 -43.91 6.22
C GLU A 62 -18.67 -43.55 7.55
N MET A 63 -17.51 -42.91 7.46
CA MET A 63 -16.75 -42.39 8.61
C MET A 63 -17.27 -41.03 9.12
N GLU A 64 -18.38 -40.52 8.57
CA GLU A 64 -18.98 -39.22 8.93
C GLU A 64 -18.01 -38.03 8.88
N LEU A 65 -17.04 -38.08 7.95
CA LEU A 65 -16.02 -37.04 7.85
C LEU A 65 -16.61 -35.71 7.34
N PRO A 66 -16.07 -34.56 7.79
CA PRO A 66 -16.45 -33.26 7.27
C PRO A 66 -16.37 -33.19 5.74
N LYS A 67 -17.35 -32.51 5.13
CA LYS A 67 -17.36 -32.24 3.69
C LYS A 67 -16.21 -31.30 3.34
N LEU A 68 -15.52 -31.61 2.23
CA LEU A 68 -14.41 -30.80 1.76
C LEU A 68 -14.89 -29.62 0.89
N GLU A 69 -14.30 -28.45 1.10
CA GLU A 69 -14.50 -27.23 0.33
C GLU A 69 -13.43 -27.11 -0.77
N GLY A 70 -13.85 -27.00 -2.03
CA GLY A 70 -12.94 -26.86 -3.17
C GLY A 70 -13.66 -26.95 -4.50
N THR A 71 -12.89 -26.95 -5.59
CA THR A 71 -13.45 -27.11 -6.94
C THR A 71 -13.95 -28.54 -7.19
N GLU A 72 -14.83 -28.70 -8.18
CA GLU A 72 -15.39 -30.01 -8.58
C GLU A 72 -14.33 -31.06 -8.90
N LYS A 73 -13.14 -30.65 -9.37
CA LYS A 73 -12.01 -31.55 -9.63
C LYS A 73 -11.16 -31.80 -8.39
N GLN A 74 -11.03 -30.82 -7.49
CA GLN A 74 -10.20 -30.95 -6.30
C GLN A 74 -10.84 -31.84 -5.25
N VAL A 75 -12.14 -31.70 -4.99
CA VAL A 75 -12.81 -32.43 -3.90
C VAL A 75 -12.70 -33.96 -4.05
N PRO A 76 -12.98 -34.58 -5.22
CA PRO A 76 -12.82 -36.02 -5.39
C PRO A 76 -11.38 -36.48 -5.17
N TRP A 77 -10.41 -35.77 -5.75
CA TRP A 77 -8.98 -36.10 -5.59
C TRP A 77 -8.51 -35.95 -4.14
N ALA A 78 -8.90 -34.87 -3.47
CA ALA A 78 -8.59 -34.63 -2.06
C ALA A 78 -9.17 -35.73 -1.15
N ASN A 79 -10.37 -36.25 -1.44
CA ASN A 79 -10.91 -37.40 -0.70
C ASN A 79 -10.05 -38.65 -0.87
N THR A 80 -9.51 -38.93 -2.07
CA THR A 80 -8.59 -40.07 -2.24
C THR A 80 -7.29 -39.89 -1.48
N ILE A 81 -6.77 -38.68 -1.39
CA ILE A 81 -5.56 -38.39 -0.60
C ILE A 81 -5.87 -38.52 0.89
N ARG A 82 -7.00 -37.96 1.35
CA ARG A 82 -7.46 -38.06 2.73
C ARG A 82 -7.66 -39.52 3.15
N GLN A 83 -8.21 -40.36 2.28
CA GLN A 83 -8.33 -41.80 2.56
C GLN A 83 -6.94 -42.44 2.72
N LYS A 84 -6.01 -42.19 1.81
CA LYS A 84 -4.63 -42.71 1.94
C LYS A 84 -3.94 -42.23 3.23
N PHE A 85 -4.24 -41.01 3.66
CA PHE A 85 -3.74 -40.46 4.91
C PHE A 85 -4.31 -41.21 6.12
N ILE A 86 -5.62 -41.48 6.14
CA ILE A 86 -6.27 -42.31 7.17
C ILE A 86 -5.63 -43.69 7.22
N ASP A 87 -5.50 -44.34 6.06
CA ASP A 87 -4.86 -45.65 5.96
C ASP A 87 -3.44 -45.62 6.56
N SER A 88 -2.65 -44.58 6.25
CA SER A 88 -1.23 -44.48 6.65
C SER A 88 -1.02 -44.12 8.12
N PHE A 89 -1.83 -43.24 8.70
CA PHE A 89 -1.55 -42.65 10.02
C PHE A 89 -2.55 -43.05 11.12
N ILE A 90 -3.73 -43.53 10.74
CA ILE A 90 -4.80 -43.88 11.68
C ILE A 90 -4.92 -45.40 11.77
N GLU A 91 -5.16 -46.06 10.62
CA GLU A 91 -5.40 -47.50 10.55
C GLU A 91 -4.12 -48.31 10.74
N ASN A 92 -3.04 -47.95 10.04
CA ASN A 92 -1.76 -48.64 10.14
C ASN A 92 -0.96 -48.26 11.39
N GLU A 93 -0.09 -49.16 11.83
CA GLU A 93 0.89 -48.86 12.89
C GLU A 93 2.01 -47.98 12.34
N ILE A 94 2.23 -46.84 12.99
CA ILE A 94 3.34 -45.95 12.66
C ILE A 94 4.63 -46.54 13.23
N THR A 95 5.59 -46.80 12.36
CA THR A 95 6.88 -47.36 12.76
C THR A 95 7.78 -46.29 13.40
N LYS A 96 8.71 -46.73 14.26
CA LYS A 96 9.74 -45.84 14.83
C LYS A 96 10.57 -45.14 13.75
N ARG A 97 10.77 -45.78 12.59
CA ARG A 97 11.49 -45.20 11.45
C ARG A 97 10.74 -44.02 10.86
N GLU A 98 9.44 -44.15 10.66
CA GLU A 98 8.58 -43.07 10.14
C GLU A 98 8.51 -41.89 11.12
N PHE A 99 8.43 -42.18 12.42
CA PHE A 99 8.53 -41.17 13.47
C PHE A 99 9.86 -40.39 13.39
N SER A 100 10.99 -41.09 13.25
CA SER A 100 12.31 -40.44 13.17
C SER A 100 12.50 -39.58 11.90
N ILE A 101 11.88 -39.96 10.78
CA ILE A 101 11.91 -39.15 9.55
C ILE A 101 11.17 -37.83 9.78
N LEU A 102 9.96 -37.89 10.34
CA LEU A 102 9.18 -36.69 10.69
C LEU A 102 9.93 -35.77 11.65
N GLU A 103 10.58 -36.35 12.66
CA GLU A 103 11.38 -35.60 13.63
C GLU A 103 12.54 -34.83 12.97
N PHE A 104 13.22 -35.45 12.01
CA PHE A 104 14.35 -34.84 11.31
C PHE A 104 13.91 -33.73 10.34
N GLU A 105 12.78 -33.92 9.66
CA GLU A 105 12.30 -33.01 8.62
C GLU A 105 11.62 -31.75 9.20
N CYS A 106 11.16 -31.80 10.44
CA CYS A 106 10.30 -30.75 11.02
C CYS A 106 10.98 -29.97 12.15
N SER A 107 11.30 -28.70 11.90
CA SER A 107 11.88 -27.82 12.93
C SER A 107 10.94 -27.63 14.12
N GLY A 108 11.44 -27.97 15.31
CA GLY A 108 10.71 -27.87 16.58
C GLY A 108 9.73 -29.01 16.86
N PHE A 109 9.70 -30.06 16.03
CA PHE A 109 8.79 -31.20 16.18
C PHE A 109 8.92 -31.86 17.55
N ARG A 110 10.15 -32.22 17.96
CA ARG A 110 10.42 -32.87 19.25
C ARG A 110 10.09 -32.05 20.49
N LYS A 111 9.90 -30.73 20.34
CA LYS A 111 9.48 -29.86 21.46
C LYS A 111 8.00 -30.00 21.76
N VAL A 112 7.21 -30.41 20.76
CA VAL A 112 5.74 -30.43 20.81
C VAL A 112 5.23 -31.88 20.76
N VAL A 113 5.74 -32.67 19.83
CA VAL A 113 5.40 -34.09 19.64
C VAL A 113 6.36 -34.93 20.47
N LYS A 114 5.83 -35.65 21.45
CA LYS A 114 6.61 -36.47 22.40
C LYS A 114 6.70 -37.92 21.95
N ASP A 115 5.62 -38.46 21.41
CA ASP A 115 5.56 -39.86 21.01
C ASP A 115 4.59 -40.12 19.84
N ILE A 116 4.42 -41.40 19.49
CA ILE A 116 3.59 -41.84 18.37
C ILE A 116 2.10 -41.53 18.61
N SER A 117 1.64 -41.50 19.87
CA SER A 117 0.25 -41.18 20.19
C SER A 117 -0.08 -39.74 19.81
N ASP A 118 0.86 -38.81 19.98
CA ASP A 118 0.72 -37.44 19.51
C ASP A 118 0.55 -37.37 17.99
N ILE A 119 1.25 -38.20 17.21
CA ILE A 119 1.05 -38.26 15.75
C ILE A 119 -0.37 -38.73 15.42
N LYS A 120 -0.89 -39.74 16.12
CA LYS A 120 -2.27 -40.17 15.93
C LYS A 120 -3.27 -39.07 16.30
N ASN A 121 -3.04 -38.37 17.40
CA ASN A 121 -3.88 -37.23 17.80
C ASN A 121 -3.86 -36.12 16.74
N ILE A 122 -2.69 -35.82 16.16
CA ILE A 122 -2.58 -34.87 15.04
C ILE A 122 -3.35 -35.38 13.82
N ALA A 123 -3.23 -36.66 13.48
CA ALA A 123 -3.93 -37.25 12.34
C ALA A 123 -5.46 -37.19 12.50
N TYR A 124 -5.97 -37.55 13.68
CA TYR A 124 -7.39 -37.40 14.03
C TYR A 124 -7.84 -35.94 13.95
N TRP A 125 -7.05 -35.03 14.53
CA TRP A 125 -7.36 -33.60 14.45
C TRP A 125 -7.41 -33.11 12.98
N CYS A 126 -6.50 -33.57 12.12
CA CYS A 126 -6.47 -33.19 10.71
C CYS A 126 -7.73 -33.63 9.97
N ILE A 127 -8.20 -34.87 10.16
CA ILE A 127 -9.40 -35.35 9.45
C ILE A 127 -10.69 -34.66 9.92
N GLU A 128 -10.72 -34.18 11.17
CA GLU A 128 -11.84 -33.45 11.76
C GLU A 128 -11.85 -31.96 11.40
N ASN A 129 -10.69 -31.33 11.28
CA ASN A 129 -10.60 -29.86 11.18
C ASN A 129 -10.14 -29.35 9.81
N VAL A 130 -9.45 -30.16 9.00
CA VAL A 130 -8.96 -29.74 7.67
C VAL A 130 -10.05 -29.98 6.63
N THR A 131 -10.85 -28.95 6.38
CA THR A 131 -12.00 -29.02 5.45
C THR A 131 -11.68 -28.53 4.04
N LYS A 132 -10.54 -27.87 3.79
CA LYS A 132 -10.22 -27.37 2.44
C LYS A 132 -9.54 -28.44 1.59
N ALA A 133 -10.08 -28.72 0.41
CA ALA A 133 -9.54 -29.74 -0.51
C ALA A 133 -8.10 -29.44 -0.96
N HIS A 134 -7.76 -28.16 -1.11
CA HIS A 134 -6.41 -27.72 -1.48
C HIS A 134 -5.34 -28.12 -0.45
N GLU A 135 -5.67 -28.06 0.85
CA GLU A 135 -4.73 -28.42 1.92
C GLU A 135 -4.31 -29.89 1.83
N TRP A 136 -5.27 -30.77 1.58
CA TRP A 136 -5.00 -32.20 1.36
C TRP A 136 -4.16 -32.45 0.11
N ILE A 137 -4.34 -31.62 -0.94
CA ILE A 137 -3.61 -31.76 -2.20
C ILE A 137 -2.16 -31.32 -2.07
N GLU A 138 -1.89 -30.21 -1.37
CA GLU A 138 -0.55 -29.66 -1.19
C GLU A 138 0.22 -30.40 -0.10
N ASN A 139 -0.43 -30.74 1.01
CA ASN A 139 0.20 -31.29 2.20
C ASN A 139 -0.08 -32.79 2.32
N GLN A 140 0.47 -33.61 1.42
CA GLN A 140 0.19 -35.04 1.39
C GLN A 140 1.02 -35.83 2.42
N GLY A 141 0.41 -36.85 3.02
CA GLY A 141 1.11 -37.82 3.88
C GLY A 141 1.74 -37.17 5.11
N SER A 142 3.04 -37.41 5.33
CA SER A 142 3.81 -36.86 6.46
C SER A 142 3.85 -35.33 6.48
N VAL A 143 3.75 -34.68 5.32
CA VAL A 143 3.71 -33.21 5.20
C VAL A 143 2.46 -32.63 5.88
N MET A 144 1.34 -33.36 5.87
CA MET A 144 0.11 -32.99 6.58
C MET A 144 0.36 -32.87 8.09
N ILE A 145 1.05 -33.85 8.68
CA ILE A 145 1.41 -33.86 10.11
C ILE A 145 2.33 -32.68 10.42
N ALA A 146 3.36 -32.49 9.58
CA ALA A 146 4.31 -31.39 9.70
C ALA A 146 3.67 -30.00 9.64
N ALA A 147 2.62 -29.85 8.83
CA ALA A 147 1.92 -28.58 8.69
C ALA A 147 1.06 -28.24 9.91
N TYR A 148 0.47 -29.24 10.58
CA TYR A 148 -0.57 -29.00 11.60
C TYR A 148 -0.22 -29.45 13.02
N PHE A 149 0.93 -30.07 13.27
CA PHE A 149 1.28 -30.59 14.62
C PHE A 149 1.18 -29.53 15.73
N ARG A 150 1.56 -28.28 15.44
CA ARG A 150 1.47 -27.19 16.43
C ARG A 150 0.03 -26.84 16.76
N GLU A 151 -0.84 -26.75 15.75
CA GLU A 151 -2.25 -26.41 15.92
C GLU A 151 -3.01 -27.54 16.62
N ALA A 152 -2.79 -28.77 16.18
CA ALA A 152 -3.46 -29.96 16.70
C ALA A 152 -3.12 -30.23 18.17
N LEU A 153 -1.88 -29.96 18.59
CA LEU A 153 -1.42 -30.19 19.97
C LEU A 153 -1.42 -28.94 20.84
N LYS A 154 -1.99 -27.81 20.39
CA LYS A 154 -2.23 -26.66 21.28
C LYS A 154 -3.00 -27.11 22.51
N SER A 155 -2.49 -26.75 23.68
CA SER A 155 -3.17 -27.02 24.94
C SER A 155 -4.54 -26.31 24.97
N PRO A 156 -5.52 -26.82 25.74
CA PRO A 156 -6.79 -26.13 25.94
C PRO A 156 -6.61 -24.70 26.47
N GLU A 157 -5.60 -24.46 27.29
CA GLU A 157 -5.24 -23.13 27.81
C GLU A 157 -4.74 -22.19 26.72
N GLU A 158 -3.86 -22.65 25.82
CA GLU A 158 -3.41 -21.86 24.67
C GLU A 158 -4.55 -21.53 23.71
N ARG A 159 -5.43 -22.50 23.42
CA ARG A 159 -6.62 -22.28 22.59
C ARG A 159 -7.56 -21.26 23.23
N ALA A 160 -7.86 -21.42 24.52
CA ALA A 160 -8.70 -20.48 25.26
C ALA A 160 -8.10 -19.09 25.31
N LYS A 161 -6.77 -18.97 25.43
CA LYS A 161 -6.07 -17.69 25.39
C LYS A 161 -6.17 -17.02 24.02
N GLU A 162 -5.91 -17.75 22.92
CA GLU A 162 -6.04 -17.19 21.56
C GLU A 162 -7.49 -16.79 21.25
N GLU A 163 -8.47 -17.56 21.73
CA GLU A 163 -9.89 -17.23 21.60
C GLU A 163 -10.25 -15.98 22.41
N ALA A 164 -9.75 -15.87 23.65
CA ALA A 164 -9.92 -14.69 24.48
C ALA A 164 -9.28 -13.43 23.85
N GLU A 165 -8.05 -13.53 23.33
CA GLU A 165 -7.37 -12.44 22.62
C GLU A 165 -8.13 -12.02 21.35
N ARG A 166 -8.70 -13.00 20.63
CA ARG A 166 -9.53 -12.75 19.44
C ARG A 166 -10.82 -12.03 19.82
N GLU A 167 -11.46 -12.45 20.90
CA GLU A 167 -12.69 -11.84 21.39
C GLU A 167 -12.44 -10.43 21.92
N GLU A 168 -11.38 -10.22 22.72
CA GLU A 168 -10.96 -8.90 23.18
C GLU A 168 -10.71 -7.96 21.98
N LYS A 169 -9.96 -8.42 20.97
CA LYS A 169 -9.75 -7.65 19.74
C LYS A 169 -11.08 -7.33 19.03
N ARG A 170 -12.02 -8.28 18.99
CA ARG A 170 -13.34 -8.06 18.40
C ARG A 170 -14.12 -6.99 19.15
N GLN A 171 -14.11 -7.02 20.48
CA GLN A 171 -14.75 -5.99 21.31
C GLN A 171 -14.12 -4.62 21.09
N LEU A 172 -12.79 -4.52 21.08
CA LEU A 172 -12.08 -3.27 20.77
C LEU A 172 -12.43 -2.74 19.37
N GLU A 173 -12.53 -3.62 18.36
CA GLU A 173 -12.93 -3.21 17.02
C GLU A 173 -14.39 -2.73 16.96
N LEU A 174 -15.29 -3.31 17.76
CA LEU A 174 -16.69 -2.87 17.87
C LEU A 174 -16.80 -1.50 18.54
N GLU A 175 -16.13 -1.31 19.68
CA GLU A 175 -16.09 -0.02 20.40
C GLU A 175 -15.44 1.10 19.56
N ALA A 176 -14.46 0.74 18.73
CA ALA A 176 -13.81 1.67 17.81
C ALA A 176 -14.64 2.00 16.57
N THR A 177 -15.78 1.35 16.35
CA THR A 177 -16.64 1.54 15.18
C THR A 177 -17.80 2.46 15.51
N VAL A 178 -18.04 3.45 14.64
CA VAL A 178 -19.09 4.45 14.79
C VAL A 178 -19.97 4.47 13.56
N PHE A 179 -21.28 4.39 13.77
CA PHE A 179 -22.29 4.46 12.72
C PHE A 179 -22.99 5.83 12.75
N PRO A 180 -23.10 6.53 11.60
CA PRO A 180 -23.93 7.72 11.52
C PRO A 180 -25.42 7.33 11.50
N GLU A 181 -26.28 8.20 12.03
CA GLU A 181 -27.73 7.95 12.07
C GLU A 181 -28.32 7.67 10.68
N LYS A 182 -27.87 8.44 9.67
CA LYS A 182 -28.24 8.28 8.27
C LYS A 182 -27.12 7.58 7.51
N LYS A 183 -26.99 6.27 7.70
CA LYS A 183 -25.98 5.47 7.00
C LYS A 183 -26.37 5.16 5.56
N VAL A 184 -25.40 5.26 4.65
CA VAL A 184 -25.57 4.90 3.22
C VAL A 184 -25.14 3.47 2.93
N THR A 185 -24.47 2.82 3.87
CA THR A 185 -23.93 1.46 3.76
C THR A 185 -23.72 0.84 5.15
N GLU A 186 -23.70 -0.50 5.20
CA GLU A 186 -23.30 -1.28 6.39
C GLU A 186 -21.79 -1.52 6.45
N ALA A 187 -21.09 -1.36 5.33
CA ALA A 187 -19.64 -1.55 5.27
C ALA A 187 -18.94 -0.41 6.04
N VAL A 188 -17.88 -0.77 6.78
CA VAL A 188 -17.15 0.17 7.65
C VAL A 188 -15.84 0.61 7.01
N VAL A 189 -15.62 1.92 6.92
CA VAL A 189 -14.33 2.49 6.50
C VAL A 189 -13.32 2.37 7.63
N LYS A 190 -12.23 1.61 7.41
CA LYS A 190 -11.16 1.49 8.41
C LYS A 190 -10.14 2.60 8.19
N ILE A 191 -10.00 3.49 9.17
CA ILE A 191 -9.05 4.60 9.15
C ILE A 191 -7.87 4.24 10.06
N LYS A 192 -6.68 4.18 9.47
CA LYS A 192 -5.41 3.94 10.17
C LYS A 192 -4.48 5.10 9.90
N TYR A 193 -3.61 5.43 10.84
CA TYR A 193 -2.62 6.48 10.61
C TYR A 193 -1.34 6.24 11.40
N THR A 194 -0.29 6.92 10.94
CA THR A 194 0.97 7.15 11.62
C THR A 194 1.26 8.65 11.55
N LYS A 195 2.34 9.12 12.19
CA LYS A 195 2.76 10.52 12.10
C LYS A 195 3.02 11.02 10.67
N LYS A 196 3.23 10.12 9.70
CA LYS A 196 3.61 10.46 8.32
C LYS A 196 2.60 10.04 7.26
N LYS A 197 1.63 9.18 7.57
CA LYS A 197 0.68 8.64 6.58
C LYS A 197 -0.67 8.32 7.21
N ILE A 198 -1.72 8.44 6.42
CA ILE A 198 -3.09 8.02 6.77
C ILE A 198 -3.59 7.08 5.68
N TRP A 199 -4.26 6.02 6.09
CA TRP A 199 -4.89 5.04 5.22
C TRP A 199 -6.38 4.97 5.48
N ALA A 200 -7.16 4.89 4.40
CA ALA A 200 -8.59 4.64 4.43
C ALA A 200 -8.87 3.37 3.62
N CYS A 201 -9.17 2.28 4.32
CA CYS A 201 -9.50 1.00 3.69
C CYS A 201 -11.02 0.87 3.58
N PHE A 202 -11.50 0.73 2.36
CA PHE A 202 -12.91 0.52 2.08
C PHE A 202 -13.09 -0.26 0.77
N GLU A 203 -14.27 -0.84 0.59
CA GLU A 203 -14.64 -1.47 -0.68
C GLU A 203 -14.78 -0.42 -1.81
N LYS A 204 -14.90 -0.91 -3.05
CA LYS A 204 -15.02 -0.03 -4.21
C LYS A 204 -16.37 0.71 -4.16
N ASN A 205 -16.31 2.01 -3.87
CA ASN A 205 -17.48 2.89 -3.81
C ASN A 205 -17.11 4.28 -4.37
N GLU A 206 -17.95 4.82 -5.26
CA GLU A 206 -17.67 6.06 -5.99
C GLU A 206 -17.80 7.32 -5.11
N ASP A 207 -18.81 7.39 -4.26
CA ASP A 207 -19.01 8.53 -3.36
C ASP A 207 -17.88 8.62 -2.33
N PHE A 208 -17.49 7.47 -1.77
CA PHE A 208 -16.31 7.35 -0.92
C PHE A 208 -15.06 7.81 -1.67
N ARG A 209 -14.83 7.30 -2.88
CA ARG A 209 -13.66 7.64 -3.71
C ARG A 209 -13.58 9.15 -3.97
N LEU A 210 -14.67 9.77 -4.38
CA LEU A 210 -14.71 11.21 -4.67
C LEU A 210 -14.42 12.03 -3.41
N LEU A 211 -14.99 11.62 -2.27
CA LEU A 211 -14.75 12.27 -0.98
C LEU A 211 -13.28 12.21 -0.58
N VAL A 212 -12.68 11.02 -0.51
CA VAL A 212 -11.27 10.88 -0.08
C VAL A 212 -10.31 11.54 -1.07
N LYS A 213 -10.60 11.48 -2.38
CA LYS A 213 -9.81 12.16 -3.40
C LYS A 213 -9.87 13.68 -3.26
N SER A 214 -11.02 14.25 -2.89
CA SER A 214 -11.15 15.69 -2.63
C SER A 214 -10.28 16.16 -1.46
N LEU A 215 -10.06 15.27 -0.48
CA LEU A 215 -9.16 15.46 0.65
C LEU A 215 -7.70 15.18 0.29
N GLY A 216 -7.37 14.88 -0.96
CA GLY A 216 -5.99 14.69 -1.41
C GLY A 216 -5.41 13.32 -1.09
N TYR A 217 -6.25 12.29 -0.91
CA TYR A 217 -5.80 10.90 -0.88
C TYR A 217 -5.53 10.39 -2.30
N SER A 218 -4.54 9.52 -2.45
CA SER A 218 -4.23 8.77 -3.66
C SER A 218 -4.45 7.27 -3.42
N TRP A 219 -4.65 6.53 -4.50
CA TRP A 219 -4.80 5.07 -4.44
C TRP A 219 -3.44 4.42 -4.66
N GLU A 220 -2.92 3.74 -3.64
CA GLU A 220 -1.63 3.06 -3.66
C GLU A 220 -1.79 1.68 -3.03
N ASP A 221 -1.20 0.63 -3.61
CA ASP A 221 -1.17 -0.74 -3.04
C ASP A 221 -2.54 -1.28 -2.54
N GLY A 222 -3.62 -0.93 -3.25
CA GLY A 222 -4.97 -1.42 -2.91
C GLY A 222 -5.65 -0.67 -1.77
N VAL A 223 -5.13 0.48 -1.33
CA VAL A 223 -5.70 1.32 -0.27
C VAL A 223 -5.62 2.81 -0.62
N TRP A 224 -6.55 3.61 -0.12
CA TRP A 224 -6.42 5.07 -0.20
C TRP A 224 -5.44 5.55 0.85
N GLU A 225 -4.36 6.20 0.44
CA GLU A 225 -3.37 6.76 1.34
C GLU A 225 -3.18 8.27 1.15
N ARG A 226 -2.72 8.91 2.22
CA ARG A 226 -2.33 10.32 2.20
C ARG A 226 -1.07 10.51 3.03
N SER A 227 -0.08 11.17 2.45
CA SER A 227 1.15 11.55 3.14
C SER A 227 0.94 12.79 4.02
N ILE A 228 1.56 12.77 5.19
CA ILE A 228 1.52 13.82 6.20
C ILE A 228 2.92 14.43 6.31
N GLY A 229 2.97 15.75 6.19
CA GLY A 229 4.15 16.56 6.40
C GLY A 229 3.78 17.93 6.96
N GLU A 230 4.76 18.83 7.00
CA GLU A 230 4.61 20.17 7.58
C GLU A 230 3.40 20.93 6.99
N THR A 231 3.21 20.87 5.67
CA THR A 231 2.16 21.64 5.00
C THR A 231 0.76 21.04 5.13
N THR A 232 0.64 19.78 5.60
CA THR A 232 -0.64 19.11 5.81
C THR A 232 -1.07 19.11 7.28
N GLY A 233 -0.22 19.56 8.21
CA GLY A 233 -0.49 19.55 9.65
C GLY A 233 -0.35 18.16 10.29
N TYR A 234 -0.96 17.98 11.46
CA TYR A 234 -0.86 16.75 12.25
C TYR A 234 -1.71 15.60 11.68
N ALA A 235 -1.23 14.37 11.86
CA ALA A 235 -1.90 13.19 11.34
C ALA A 235 -3.23 12.94 12.05
N GLU A 236 -3.29 13.24 13.34
CA GLU A 236 -4.46 13.13 14.20
C GLU A 236 -5.60 14.03 13.71
N ASP A 237 -5.30 15.30 13.39
CA ASP A 237 -6.28 16.24 12.84
C ASP A 237 -6.79 15.81 11.47
N ARG A 238 -5.88 15.35 10.58
CA ARG A 238 -6.24 14.89 9.25
C ARG A 238 -7.07 13.60 9.28
N ALA A 239 -6.80 12.70 10.24
CA ALA A 239 -7.59 11.49 10.46
C ALA A 239 -8.97 11.81 11.04
N ALA A 240 -9.05 12.74 12.01
CA ALA A 240 -10.31 13.24 12.54
C ALA A 240 -11.14 13.96 11.48
N GLU A 241 -10.52 14.79 10.64
CA GLU A 241 -11.15 15.46 9.50
C GLU A 241 -11.75 14.45 8.52
N LEU A 242 -10.97 13.44 8.11
CA LEU A 242 -11.44 12.37 7.24
C LEU A 242 -12.65 11.65 7.86
N GLY A 243 -12.53 11.22 9.12
CA GLY A 243 -13.59 10.52 9.83
C GLY A 243 -14.88 11.36 9.93
N ASN A 244 -14.75 12.64 10.26
CA ASN A 244 -15.88 13.57 10.34
C ASN A 244 -16.57 13.75 8.98
N LYS A 245 -15.80 13.92 7.90
CA LYS A 245 -16.36 14.06 6.55
C LYS A 245 -17.08 12.80 6.10
N LEU A 246 -16.54 11.63 6.42
CA LEU A 246 -17.16 10.34 6.11
C LEU A 246 -18.46 10.10 6.89
N LEU A 247 -18.46 10.38 8.19
CA LEU A 247 -19.66 10.27 9.03
C LEU A 247 -20.79 11.18 8.52
N ASN A 248 -20.46 12.44 8.18
CA ASN A 248 -21.43 13.37 7.61
C ASN A 248 -21.93 12.95 6.22
N ALA A 249 -21.14 12.17 5.48
CA ALA A 249 -21.54 11.57 4.22
C ALA A 249 -22.27 10.22 4.39
N GLY A 250 -22.52 9.78 5.63
CA GLY A 250 -23.26 8.56 5.94
C GLY A 250 -22.43 7.27 5.93
N PHE A 251 -21.10 7.37 5.88
CA PHE A 251 -20.23 6.18 5.96
C PHE A 251 -19.92 5.84 7.42
N PRO A 252 -20.17 4.60 7.87
CA PRO A 252 -19.63 4.10 9.12
C PRO A 252 -18.11 4.10 9.09
N ILE A 253 -17.47 4.48 10.19
CA ILE A 253 -16.01 4.54 10.30
C ILE A 253 -15.49 3.70 11.47
N ARG A 254 -14.24 3.26 11.38
CA ARG A 254 -13.49 2.66 12.49
C ARG A 254 -12.15 3.36 12.67
N ILE A 255 -11.93 3.92 13.86
CA ILE A 255 -10.67 4.53 14.30
C ILE A 255 -10.33 3.94 15.67
N MET A 256 -9.21 3.21 15.77
CA MET A 256 -8.81 2.56 17.04
C MET A 256 -8.46 3.57 18.13
N ASP A 257 -7.82 4.69 17.78
CA ASP A 257 -7.51 5.77 18.72
C ASP A 257 -8.79 6.48 19.17
N GLU A 258 -9.11 6.35 20.46
CA GLU A 258 -10.32 6.93 21.07
C GLU A 258 -10.37 8.45 20.97
N LYS A 259 -9.24 9.14 21.18
CA LYS A 259 -9.18 10.59 21.14
C LYS A 259 -9.47 11.09 19.72
N VAL A 260 -8.84 10.50 18.72
CA VAL A 260 -9.07 10.87 17.31
C VAL A 260 -10.49 10.50 16.87
N ARG A 261 -11.03 9.37 17.34
CA ARG A 261 -12.42 8.98 17.09
C ARG A 261 -13.42 10.00 17.65
N ASN A 262 -13.25 10.43 18.90
CA ASN A 262 -14.08 11.45 19.53
C ASN A 262 -13.94 12.82 18.83
N ASN A 263 -12.73 13.17 18.41
CA ASN A 263 -12.49 14.37 17.60
C ASN A 263 -13.21 14.31 16.25
N ALA A 264 -13.23 13.16 15.59
CA ALA A 264 -13.97 12.96 14.34
C ALA A 264 -15.48 13.11 14.54
N ILE A 265 -16.04 12.55 15.62
CA ILE A 265 -17.47 12.65 15.95
C ILE A 265 -17.85 14.11 16.20
N ASN A 266 -17.09 14.80 17.04
CA ASN A 266 -17.41 16.16 17.48
C ASN A 266 -16.93 17.27 16.52
N GLY A 267 -16.22 16.90 15.44
CA GLY A 267 -15.65 17.87 14.50
C GLY A 267 -14.50 18.70 15.09
N ILE A 268 -13.78 18.17 16.07
CA ILE A 268 -12.70 18.87 16.79
C ILE A 268 -11.37 18.52 16.11
N TYR A 269 -10.95 19.34 15.15
CA TYR A 269 -9.65 19.24 14.49
C TYR A 269 -9.22 20.60 13.92
N GLU A 270 -7.92 20.86 13.87
CA GLU A 270 -7.42 22.06 13.18
C GLU A 270 -7.58 21.88 11.67
N GLN A 271 -8.22 22.83 10.97
CA GLN A 271 -8.39 22.71 9.51
C GLN A 271 -7.04 22.75 8.78
N GLU A 272 -6.95 22.02 7.67
CA GLU A 272 -5.74 22.03 6.85
C GLU A 272 -5.46 23.43 6.30
N CYS A 273 -4.28 23.98 6.62
CA CYS A 273 -3.81 25.21 6.02
C CYS A 273 -3.51 24.99 4.53
N LYS A 274 -4.18 25.76 3.67
CA LYS A 274 -4.02 25.68 2.20
C LYS A 274 -3.16 26.80 1.64
N ARG A 275 -2.66 27.71 2.48
CA ARG A 275 -1.95 28.94 2.12
C ARG A 275 -0.59 28.98 2.81
N TRP A 276 0.47 28.75 2.03
CA TRP A 276 1.82 28.57 2.53
C TRP A 276 2.82 29.50 1.87
N ILE A 277 3.75 30.02 2.66
CA ILE A 277 4.97 30.66 2.19
C ILE A 277 6.12 29.67 2.35
N LYS A 278 6.71 29.31 1.22
CA LYS A 278 7.79 28.33 1.09
C LYS A 278 9.10 29.02 0.73
N TYR A 279 10.21 28.35 0.97
CA TYR A 279 11.53 28.81 0.54
C TYR A 279 12.10 27.86 -0.51
N LYS A 280 12.68 28.43 -1.57
CA LYS A 280 13.42 27.73 -2.61
C LYS A 280 14.91 28.02 -2.44
N PRO A 281 15.69 27.12 -1.81
CA PRO A 281 17.10 27.38 -1.49
C PRO A 281 17.99 27.64 -2.71
N LYS A 282 17.73 26.95 -3.83
CA LYS A 282 18.53 27.10 -5.06
C LYS A 282 18.41 28.47 -5.72
N GLU A 283 17.27 29.13 -5.52
CA GLU A 283 16.95 30.42 -6.17
C GLU A 283 17.03 31.59 -5.19
N ASP A 284 17.24 31.32 -3.90
CA ASP A 284 17.17 32.27 -2.78
C ASP A 284 15.87 33.11 -2.80
N ARG A 285 14.73 32.41 -2.86
CA ARG A 285 13.40 33.03 -3.04
C ARG A 285 12.35 32.47 -2.09
N LEU A 286 11.48 33.35 -1.63
CA LEU A 286 10.21 33.04 -0.98
C LEU A 286 9.15 32.81 -2.06
N VAL A 287 8.28 31.82 -1.83
CA VAL A 287 7.20 31.45 -2.75
C VAL A 287 5.88 31.45 -2.00
N ILE A 288 5.00 32.39 -2.31
CA ILE A 288 3.62 32.45 -1.83
C ILE A 288 2.81 31.46 -2.67
N LYS A 289 2.23 30.45 -2.01
CA LYS A 289 1.52 29.36 -2.66
C LYS A 289 0.20 29.06 -1.98
N TRP A 290 -0.87 28.91 -2.77
CA TRP A 290 -2.19 28.52 -2.29
C TRP A 290 -2.76 27.36 -3.13
N LYS A 291 -3.74 26.64 -2.56
CA LYS A 291 -4.48 25.57 -3.26
C LYS A 291 -5.62 26.16 -4.08
N GLY A 292 -5.74 25.74 -5.34
CA GLY A 292 -6.83 26.13 -6.24
C GLY A 292 -6.62 27.48 -6.94
N TYR A 293 -7.60 27.86 -7.75
CA TYR A 293 -7.59 29.12 -8.50
C TYR A 293 -8.11 30.28 -7.63
N ASN A 294 -7.43 31.42 -7.65
CA ASN A 294 -7.85 32.62 -6.92
C ASN A 294 -7.25 33.89 -7.56
N ASP A 295 -8.05 34.60 -8.35
CA ASP A 295 -7.63 35.82 -9.07
C ASP A 295 -7.23 36.95 -8.13
N ASN A 296 -7.95 37.10 -7.01
CA ASN A 296 -7.66 38.16 -6.06
C ASN A 296 -6.27 37.95 -5.42
N LEU A 297 -6.00 36.75 -4.90
CA LEU A 297 -4.68 36.40 -4.34
C LEU A 297 -3.57 36.52 -5.40
N TYR A 298 -3.85 36.17 -6.65
CA TYR A 298 -2.91 36.38 -7.74
C TYR A 298 -2.60 37.87 -7.95
N SER A 299 -3.63 38.70 -8.11
CA SER A 299 -3.48 40.13 -8.36
C SER A 299 -2.75 40.84 -7.22
N VAL A 300 -3.16 40.60 -5.97
CA VAL A 300 -2.56 41.26 -4.79
C VAL A 300 -1.17 40.76 -4.46
N SER A 301 -0.83 39.50 -4.77
CA SER A 301 0.54 39.02 -4.59
C SER A 301 1.47 39.53 -5.70
N LYS A 302 0.95 39.79 -6.91
CA LYS A 302 1.69 40.33 -8.05
C LYS A 302 2.03 41.81 -7.90
N SER A 303 1.26 42.57 -7.11
CA SER A 303 1.54 43.98 -6.85
C SER A 303 2.73 44.21 -5.92
N ILE A 304 3.26 43.16 -5.28
CA ILE A 304 4.46 43.29 -4.44
C ILE A 304 5.67 43.54 -5.36
N PRO A 305 6.54 44.53 -5.05
CA PRO A 305 7.72 44.81 -5.87
C PRO A 305 8.60 43.57 -6.07
N GLY A 306 9.00 43.32 -7.32
CA GLY A 306 9.85 42.19 -7.67
C GLY A 306 9.15 40.81 -7.72
N ALA A 307 7.82 40.77 -7.54
CA ALA A 307 7.06 39.53 -7.64
C ALA A 307 6.88 39.07 -9.10
N TYR A 308 7.00 37.76 -9.32
CA TYR A 308 6.70 37.13 -10.61
C TYR A 308 6.16 35.71 -10.40
N TRP A 309 5.42 35.22 -11.40
CA TRP A 309 4.77 33.91 -11.34
C TRP A 309 5.65 32.80 -11.92
N ASP A 310 5.75 31.69 -11.20
CA ASP A 310 6.29 30.41 -11.66
C ASP A 310 5.39 29.27 -11.13
N SER A 311 5.83 28.58 -10.08
CA SER A 311 5.11 27.48 -9.40
C SER A 311 4.29 27.97 -8.18
N GLY A 312 4.17 29.29 -8.09
CA GLY A 312 3.61 30.16 -7.04
C GLY A 312 4.10 31.59 -7.30
N MET A 313 3.71 32.55 -6.46
CA MET A 313 4.24 33.91 -6.55
C MET A 313 5.62 33.97 -5.87
N CYS A 314 6.66 34.25 -6.65
CA CYS A 314 8.04 34.20 -6.22
C CYS A 314 8.58 35.60 -5.93
N LEU A 315 9.27 35.76 -4.79
CA LEU A 315 9.90 37.00 -4.33
C LEU A 315 11.30 36.73 -3.78
N LYS A 316 12.22 37.69 -3.93
CA LYS A 316 13.52 37.62 -3.24
C LYS A 316 13.33 37.75 -1.73
N VAL A 317 14.21 37.13 -0.94
CA VAL A 317 14.12 37.15 0.53
C VAL A 317 14.17 38.58 1.10
N ASN A 318 14.81 39.53 0.42
CA ASN A 318 14.89 40.94 0.84
C ASN A 318 13.51 41.62 0.99
N HIS A 319 12.46 41.12 0.32
CA HIS A 319 11.09 41.59 0.47
C HIS A 319 10.34 40.90 1.64
N TYR A 320 11.06 40.43 2.66
CA TYR A 320 10.45 39.66 3.75
C TYR A 320 9.39 40.46 4.53
N LYS A 321 9.51 41.79 4.61
CA LYS A 321 8.56 42.65 5.33
C LYS A 321 7.19 42.64 4.63
N GLU A 322 7.19 42.87 3.33
CA GLU A 322 5.98 42.83 2.49
C GLU A 322 5.36 41.43 2.51
N VAL A 323 6.20 40.38 2.53
CA VAL A 323 5.74 38.99 2.63
C VAL A 323 5.17 38.66 4.01
N GLU A 324 5.73 39.18 5.11
CA GLU A 324 5.19 39.04 6.47
C GLU A 324 3.84 39.76 6.62
N ASP A 325 3.73 40.98 6.10
CA ASP A 325 2.48 41.75 6.07
C ASP A 325 1.41 41.05 5.23
N PHE A 326 1.78 40.57 4.04
CA PHE A 326 0.91 39.77 3.18
C PHE A 326 0.43 38.50 3.90
N ALA A 327 1.33 37.81 4.60
CA ALA A 327 0.99 36.60 5.31
C ALA A 327 -0.02 36.85 6.43
N LYS A 328 0.15 37.96 7.17
CA LYS A 328 -0.76 38.36 8.23
C LYS A 328 -2.13 38.75 7.69
N LEU A 329 -2.18 39.51 6.59
CA LEU A 329 -3.42 40.00 5.99
C LEU A 329 -4.26 38.88 5.37
N TYR A 330 -3.62 37.88 4.77
CA TYR A 330 -4.29 36.79 4.04
C TYR A 330 -4.18 35.41 4.70
N GLU A 331 -3.74 35.38 5.96
CA GLU A 331 -3.63 34.18 6.81
C GLU A 331 -2.74 33.07 6.22
N PHE A 332 -1.59 33.44 5.64
CA PHE A 332 -0.60 32.46 5.19
C PHE A 332 0.26 32.00 6.35
N LYS A 333 0.60 30.70 6.35
CA LYS A 333 1.60 30.13 7.25
C LYS A 333 2.95 30.03 6.55
N PHE A 334 4.03 30.18 7.31
CA PHE A 334 5.39 29.97 6.82
C PHE A 334 5.84 28.55 7.12
N THR A 335 6.49 27.91 6.15
CA THR A 335 7.29 26.72 6.40
C THR A 335 8.51 27.05 7.26
N THR A 336 9.04 26.06 7.97
CA THR A 336 10.24 26.19 8.82
C THR A 336 11.42 26.68 8.00
N ALA A 337 11.58 26.17 6.78
CA ALA A 337 12.61 26.63 5.86
C ALA A 337 12.46 28.11 5.47
N ALA A 338 11.23 28.60 5.28
CA ALA A 338 10.98 30.00 4.97
C ALA A 338 11.26 30.92 6.15
N ARG A 339 10.83 30.55 7.36
CA ARG A 339 11.16 31.31 8.57
C ARG A 339 12.66 31.40 8.78
N LYS A 340 13.37 30.29 8.62
CA LYS A 340 14.83 30.25 8.75
C LYS A 340 15.51 31.17 7.73
N ALA A 341 15.13 31.12 6.46
CA ALA A 341 15.70 31.99 5.43
C ALA A 341 15.49 33.49 5.72
N ILE A 342 14.32 33.85 6.25
CA ILE A 342 14.02 35.22 6.67
C ILE A 342 14.92 35.64 7.83
N GLU A 343 15.09 34.79 8.84
CA GLU A 343 15.94 35.11 9.99
C GLU A 343 17.42 35.21 9.60
N ASP A 344 17.93 34.25 8.81
CA ASP A 344 19.30 34.27 8.28
C ASP A 344 19.56 35.56 7.46
N HIS A 345 18.55 36.06 6.73
CA HIS A 345 18.65 37.33 6.01
C HIS A 345 18.63 38.54 6.95
N LYS A 346 17.79 38.53 8.00
CA LYS A 346 17.76 39.59 9.03
C LYS A 346 19.09 39.70 9.77
N GLU A 347 19.74 38.57 10.07
CA GLU A 347 21.07 38.55 10.70
C GLU A 347 22.14 39.14 9.78
N LYS A 348 22.21 38.71 8.51
CA LYS A 348 23.14 39.29 7.52
C LYS A 348 22.99 40.79 7.37
N MET A 349 21.76 41.32 7.36
CA MET A 349 21.53 42.75 7.22
C MET A 349 21.96 43.57 8.45
N LYS A 350 22.06 42.97 9.64
CA LYS A 350 22.60 43.64 10.84
C LYS A 350 24.12 43.80 10.80
N GLU A 351 24.81 42.94 10.07
CA GLU A 351 26.27 42.97 9.91
C GLU A 351 26.73 43.96 8.84
N ILE A 352 25.81 44.50 8.02
CA ILE A 352 26.11 45.45 6.96
C ILE A 352 26.22 46.86 7.54
N GLU A 353 27.38 47.48 7.36
CA GLU A 353 27.64 48.86 7.74
C GLU A 353 26.76 49.82 6.93
N THR A 354 25.90 50.58 7.63
CA THR A 354 25.07 51.60 6.99
C THR A 354 25.88 52.90 6.91
N ILE A 355 26.38 53.21 5.72
CA ILE A 355 27.06 54.49 5.45
C ILE A 355 26.04 55.52 4.98
N ASN A 356 26.13 56.76 5.48
CA ASN A 356 25.39 57.89 4.92
C ASN A 356 26.28 58.58 3.89
N PRO A 357 26.03 58.40 2.58
CA PRO A 357 26.86 59.02 1.55
C PRO A 357 26.72 60.55 1.62
N LYS A 358 27.83 61.27 1.46
CA LYS A 358 27.78 62.72 1.24
C LYS A 358 27.16 62.97 -0.13
N GLU A 359 26.08 63.75 -0.16
CA GLU A 359 25.54 64.27 -1.41
C GLU A 359 26.60 65.13 -2.11
N VAL A 360 26.96 64.74 -3.32
CA VAL A 360 27.75 65.58 -4.23
C VAL A 360 26.77 66.56 -4.84
N LYS A 361 27.00 67.87 -4.63
CA LYS A 361 26.27 68.89 -5.40
C LYS A 361 26.70 68.75 -6.86
N GLU A 362 25.79 68.35 -7.73
CA GLU A 362 25.98 68.48 -9.17
C GLU A 362 26.02 69.99 -9.46
N GLU A 363 27.15 70.48 -9.97
CA GLU A 363 27.20 71.84 -10.51
C GLU A 363 26.31 71.87 -11.75
N GLU A 364 25.32 72.76 -11.77
CA GLU A 364 24.48 72.99 -12.94
C GLU A 364 25.37 73.28 -14.15
N PRO A 365 25.12 72.65 -15.32
CA PRO A 365 25.92 72.91 -16.50
C PRO A 365 25.79 74.39 -16.87
N LYS A 366 26.92 75.13 -16.81
CA LYS A 366 26.97 76.54 -17.18
C LYS A 366 26.42 76.71 -18.60
N ASN A 367 25.40 77.54 -18.72
CA ASN A 367 24.72 77.84 -19.97
C ASN A 367 25.62 78.73 -20.83
N GLY A 368 26.43 78.16 -21.72
CA GLY A 368 27.38 78.90 -22.57
C GLY A 368 26.74 79.98 -23.47
N LEU A 369 25.41 80.01 -23.58
CA LEU A 369 24.65 81.07 -24.26
C LEU A 369 24.59 82.39 -23.47
N GLU A 370 24.58 82.37 -22.13
CA GLU A 370 24.56 83.59 -21.31
C GLU A 370 25.92 84.33 -21.31
N GLU A 371 27.04 83.61 -21.45
CA GLU A 371 28.37 84.22 -21.57
C GLU A 371 28.59 84.87 -22.95
N ILE A 372 27.97 84.34 -24.01
CA ILE A 372 28.06 84.92 -25.36
C ILE A 372 27.20 86.18 -25.51
N LEU A 373 26.00 86.20 -24.92
CA LEU A 373 25.12 87.38 -24.95
C LEU A 373 25.69 88.58 -24.18
N ASN A 374 26.48 88.34 -23.14
CA ASN A 374 27.11 89.40 -22.33
C ASN A 374 28.45 89.90 -22.89
N SER A 375 28.99 89.30 -23.96
CA SER A 375 30.31 89.68 -24.53
C SER A 375 30.25 90.45 -25.86
N SER A 376 29.06 90.75 -26.40
CA SER A 376 28.92 91.46 -27.69
C SER A 376 28.10 92.75 -27.62
N SER A 377 28.41 93.61 -26.64
CA SER A 377 27.88 94.99 -26.57
C SER A 377 28.95 96.05 -26.85
N ASP A 378 29.87 95.79 -27.78
CA ASP A 378 30.67 96.87 -28.39
C ASP A 378 29.83 97.49 -29.51
N ILE A 379 29.07 98.52 -29.15
CA ILE A 379 28.39 99.39 -30.11
C ILE A 379 29.49 100.20 -30.81
N ILE A 380 29.65 99.99 -32.12
CA ILE A 380 30.55 100.77 -32.99
C ILE A 380 30.06 102.23 -33.01
N GLU A 381 30.91 103.19 -32.61
CA GLU A 381 30.60 104.62 -32.50
C GLU A 381 30.33 105.36 -33.84
N ASP A 382 30.29 104.65 -34.97
CA ASP A 382 30.19 105.20 -36.34
C ASP A 382 28.74 105.24 -36.89
N LEU A 383 27.73 105.09 -36.02
CA LEU A 383 26.29 105.07 -36.39
C LEU A 383 25.45 106.10 -35.60
N LYS A 384 25.99 107.30 -35.37
CA LYS A 384 25.18 108.46 -34.95
C LYS A 384 25.04 109.43 -36.11
N ASP A 385 23.92 109.34 -36.83
CA ASP A 385 23.45 110.40 -37.74
C ASP A 385 22.90 111.58 -36.90
N ASP A 386 23.41 112.77 -37.21
CA ASP A 386 23.11 114.17 -36.81
C ASP A 386 22.23 114.48 -35.57
#